data_AF-A0A6P7GI26-F1
#
_entry.id   AF-A0A6P7GI26-F1
#
_cell.length_a   1.000
_cell.length_b   1.000
_cell.length_c   1.000
_cell.angle_alpha   90.00
_cell.angle_beta   90.00
_cell.angle_gamma   90.00
#
_symmetry.space_group_name_H-M   'P 1'
#
loop_
_entity.id
_entity.type
_entity.pdbx_description
1 polymer ?
#
loop_
_entity_poly.entity_id
_entity_poly.type
_entity_poly.pdbx_seq_one_letter_code
_entity_poly.pdbx_strand_id
1 'polypeptide(L)'
;MTMTDYSSGGEAPHFVAPVIQDNQAGWGPCEVPDQFKDMPYQPFSKGDRLGKISDWTGAAFQDKKYANKYASQFGSGSQYAYYHDEDESTFHLVDTTRVQKPPYQRGRFRANQRNMRGRGGRANVQGGGMQALGKGVKTRDTYKRSQVKRWGQGRPQIKIRDASVTVRPDWSTIEEMDFPRLGKLSLPGIKDGDDVLCCGELEYYDKSYDRVNVKNEKALQSVNRIFHTVTTTDDPVIRKLTKTEGNVYATDAILATIMCCTRSNYSWDIVIEKIGDKLFFDKRDNTEFDLLTVNETSVEPPQDDGNSLNSPRNLALEATFINHNFSQQVLKIGANEPRYKFDDPNPFISEEEEGEIASVAYRYRKWDLGGGITLVARCEHDAVVQSPNGELQFLTIKALNEWDSKLANGVEWRQKLDTQRGAVLANELRNNACKLAKWTVQALLAGSDQIKFGYVSRAHVRDNSKHVILGTQQYKPHEFATQINLNMDNAWGILRCIVDIVMKQKDGKYLIMKDPNKPMIRLYDIPDNTFESDGETESDDDVPESSTAFPLYSYSSSSKR
;
A
#
# COMPACT_ATOMS: atom_id res chain seq x y z
N MET A 1 44.56 64.52 -7.68
CA MET A 1 45.83 63.81 -7.40
C MET A 1 45.79 63.41 -5.94
N THR A 2 45.79 62.14 -5.55
CA THR A 2 46.14 60.87 -6.20
C THR A 2 45.32 59.77 -5.54
N MET A 3 44.72 58.89 -6.35
CA MET A 3 44.00 57.70 -5.91
C MET A 3 44.97 56.57 -5.57
N THR A 4 44.64 55.87 -4.49
CA THR A 4 45.04 54.49 -4.19
C THR A 4 44.58 53.55 -5.29
N ASP A 5 45.43 52.59 -5.70
CA ASP A 5 44.96 51.27 -6.12
C ASP A 5 46.05 50.22 -6.44
N TYR A 6 45.74 48.99 -5.99
CA TYR A 6 46.15 47.64 -6.39
C TYR A 6 47.61 47.15 -6.30
N SER A 7 47.86 46.34 -5.27
CA SER A 7 48.85 45.27 -5.26
C SER A 7 48.46 44.15 -6.25
N SER A 8 49.31 43.92 -7.24
CA SER A 8 49.18 42.84 -8.21
C SER A 8 49.67 41.52 -7.61
N GLY A 9 48.72 40.68 -7.20
CA GLY A 9 48.96 39.28 -6.89
C GLY A 9 49.21 38.48 -8.17
N GLY A 10 50.46 38.12 -8.42
CA GLY A 10 50.83 37.07 -9.35
C GLY A 10 51.57 35.98 -8.57
N GLU A 11 50.91 34.85 -8.29
CA GLU A 11 51.56 33.67 -7.74
C GLU A 11 52.64 33.18 -8.72
N ALA A 12 53.87 33.02 -8.23
CA ALA A 12 54.91 32.35 -8.99
C ALA A 12 54.47 30.90 -9.30
N PRO A 13 54.76 30.34 -10.49
CA PRO A 13 54.37 28.99 -10.84
C PRO A 13 54.94 27.99 -9.81
N HIS A 14 54.03 27.27 -9.14
CA HIS A 14 54.36 26.31 -8.10
C HIS A 14 54.77 24.97 -8.72
N PHE A 15 56.03 24.56 -8.53
CA PHE A 15 56.54 23.25 -8.94
C PHE A 15 57.00 22.47 -7.71
N VAL A 16 56.31 21.36 -7.44
CA VAL A 16 56.74 20.40 -6.42
C VAL A 16 57.59 19.35 -7.11
N ALA A 17 58.80 19.11 -6.59
CA ALA A 17 59.66 18.06 -7.10
C ALA A 17 58.94 16.69 -6.96
N PRO A 18 58.83 15.90 -8.04
CA PRO A 18 58.22 14.58 -7.96
C PRO A 18 59.08 13.68 -7.07
N VAL A 19 58.42 12.91 -6.20
CA VAL A 19 59.09 11.91 -5.37
C VAL A 19 59.52 10.74 -6.25
N ILE A 20 60.82 10.46 -6.28
CA ILE A 20 61.40 9.33 -7.03
C ILE A 20 61.99 8.36 -6.01
N GLN A 21 61.75 7.06 -6.23
CA GLN A 21 62.30 6.00 -5.40
C GLN A 21 63.81 5.85 -5.63
N ASP A 22 64.59 5.73 -4.55
CA ASP A 22 66.03 5.46 -4.61
C ASP A 22 66.30 3.95 -4.48
N ASN A 23 67.06 3.39 -5.44
CA ASN A 23 67.44 1.99 -5.45
C ASN A 23 68.97 1.87 -5.53
N GLN A 24 69.62 1.70 -4.38
CA GLN A 24 71.08 1.65 -4.29
C GLN A 24 71.70 0.38 -4.88
N ALA A 25 70.93 -0.71 -4.99
CA ALA A 25 71.43 -2.05 -5.35
C ALA A 25 71.17 -2.43 -6.82
N GLY A 26 70.44 -1.61 -7.59
CA GLY A 26 70.13 -1.94 -8.97
C GLY A 26 69.26 -0.88 -9.66
N TRP A 27 68.75 -1.25 -10.83
CA TRP A 27 67.84 -0.41 -11.61
C TRP A 27 66.46 -1.07 -11.63
N GLY A 28 65.42 -0.33 -11.27
CA GLY A 28 64.03 -0.82 -11.24
C GLY A 28 63.31 -0.56 -9.91
N PRO A 29 62.03 -0.99 -9.79
CA PRO A 29 61.22 -0.76 -8.59
C PRO A 29 61.84 -1.40 -7.35
N CYS A 30 61.99 -0.64 -6.28
CA CYS A 30 62.45 -1.15 -4.99
C CYS A 30 61.30 -1.39 -4.00
N GLU A 31 60.14 -0.76 -4.20
CA GLU A 31 58.98 -0.86 -3.31
C GLU A 31 57.67 -1.06 -4.09
N VAL A 32 56.72 -1.77 -3.48
CA VAL A 32 55.35 -1.86 -3.99
C VAL A 32 54.69 -0.48 -3.81
N PRO A 33 53.97 0.05 -4.81
CA PRO A 33 53.29 1.32 -4.66
C PRO A 33 52.36 1.33 -3.43
N ASP A 34 52.43 2.41 -2.63
CA ASP A 34 51.64 2.55 -1.40
C ASP A 34 50.14 2.35 -1.63
N GLN A 35 49.65 2.71 -2.82
CA GLN A 35 48.26 2.54 -3.22
C GLN A 35 47.78 1.08 -3.13
N PHE A 36 48.64 0.08 -3.32
CA PHE A 36 48.25 -1.34 -3.39
C PHE A 36 48.84 -2.20 -2.27
N LYS A 37 49.61 -1.61 -1.36
CA LYS A 37 50.35 -2.34 -0.32
C LYS A 37 49.44 -3.04 0.68
N ASP A 38 48.33 -2.40 1.04
CA ASP A 38 47.42 -2.87 2.10
C ASP A 38 46.19 -3.63 1.56
N MET A 39 46.18 -4.00 0.28
CA MET A 39 45.06 -4.72 -0.34
C MET A 39 45.50 -5.99 -1.07
N PRO A 40 44.77 -7.12 -0.95
CA PRO A 40 45.02 -8.30 -1.78
C PRO A 40 44.94 -7.94 -3.28
N TYR A 41 46.03 -8.19 -4.01
CA TYR A 41 46.06 -7.92 -5.43
C TYR A 41 45.20 -8.93 -6.20
N GLN A 42 44.22 -8.43 -6.96
CA GLN A 42 43.48 -9.21 -7.94
C GLN A 42 43.36 -8.44 -9.26
N PRO A 43 43.82 -9.01 -10.39
CA PRO A 43 43.69 -8.36 -11.69
C PRO A 43 42.22 -8.28 -12.10
N PHE A 44 41.85 -7.17 -12.75
CA PHE A 44 40.51 -6.97 -13.30
C PHE A 44 40.55 -6.06 -14.52
N SER A 45 39.48 -6.08 -15.31
CA SER A 45 39.27 -5.21 -16.47
C SER A 45 38.08 -4.31 -16.23
N LYS A 46 38.26 -2.98 -16.34
CA LYS A 46 37.17 -1.99 -16.22
C LYS A 46 36.15 -2.06 -17.35
N GLY A 47 36.49 -2.72 -18.46
CA GLY A 47 35.60 -2.92 -19.61
C GLY A 47 34.68 -4.13 -19.49
N ASP A 48 34.83 -4.93 -18.43
CA ASP A 48 34.02 -6.13 -18.23
C ASP A 48 32.57 -5.74 -17.91
N ARG A 49 31.61 -6.52 -18.42
CA ARG A 49 30.19 -6.25 -18.20
C ARG A 49 29.82 -6.50 -16.74
N LEU A 50 29.12 -5.55 -16.14
CA LEU A 50 28.57 -5.64 -14.78
C LEU A 50 27.09 -6.05 -14.80
N GLY A 51 26.57 -6.51 -13.66
CA GLY A 51 25.13 -6.83 -13.49
C GLY A 51 24.76 -8.31 -13.55
N LYS A 52 25.69 -9.22 -13.19
CA LYS A 52 25.36 -10.65 -12.99
C LYS A 52 24.61 -10.82 -11.66
N ILE A 53 23.44 -11.45 -11.71
CA ILE A 53 22.62 -11.77 -10.53
C ILE A 53 23.15 -13.04 -9.85
N SER A 54 23.11 -13.09 -8.51
CA SER A 54 23.31 -14.34 -7.76
C SER A 54 21.94 -14.93 -7.41
N ASP A 55 21.72 -16.20 -7.73
CA ASP A 55 20.45 -16.88 -7.47
C ASP A 55 20.74 -18.23 -6.78
N TRP A 56 20.40 -18.32 -5.49
CA TRP A 56 20.55 -19.53 -4.68
C TRP A 56 19.55 -20.65 -5.06
N THR A 57 18.49 -20.32 -5.81
CA THR A 57 17.51 -21.31 -6.28
C THR A 57 17.87 -21.92 -7.64
N GLY A 58 18.81 -21.31 -8.37
CA GLY A 58 19.28 -21.75 -9.69
C GLY A 58 18.26 -21.59 -10.84
N ALA A 59 17.15 -20.89 -10.62
CA ALA A 59 16.07 -20.72 -11.59
C ALA A 59 16.37 -19.64 -12.66
N ALA A 60 17.17 -18.63 -12.31
CA ALA A 60 17.44 -17.46 -13.16
C ALA A 60 18.30 -17.77 -14.41
N PHE A 61 19.06 -18.87 -14.41
CA PHE A 61 20.08 -19.17 -15.43
C PHE A 61 19.76 -20.42 -16.28
N GLN A 62 18.49 -20.60 -16.68
CA GLN A 62 18.08 -21.68 -17.59
C GLN A 62 18.83 -21.64 -18.95
N ASP A 63 19.23 -20.44 -19.40
CA ASP A 63 20.00 -20.26 -20.64
C ASP A 63 21.48 -19.95 -20.33
N LYS A 64 22.35 -20.94 -20.54
CA LYS A 64 23.82 -20.85 -20.31
C LYS A 64 24.49 -19.72 -21.09
N LYS A 65 23.84 -19.18 -22.14
CA LYS A 65 24.36 -18.03 -22.91
C LYS A 65 24.42 -16.74 -22.10
N TYR A 66 23.62 -16.58 -21.04
CA TYR A 66 23.61 -15.38 -20.23
C TYR A 66 24.78 -15.33 -19.24
N ALA A 67 25.14 -16.48 -18.66
CA ALA A 67 26.24 -16.59 -17.70
C ALA A 67 27.62 -16.29 -18.34
N ASN A 68 27.82 -16.71 -19.60
CA ASN A 68 29.10 -16.52 -20.31
C ASN A 68 29.40 -15.05 -20.66
N LYS A 69 28.41 -14.15 -20.64
CA LYS A 69 28.60 -12.72 -20.95
C LYS A 69 29.32 -11.94 -19.85
N TYR A 70 29.33 -12.48 -18.64
CA TYR A 70 29.93 -11.87 -17.44
C TYR A 70 31.19 -12.61 -16.99
N ALA A 71 31.69 -13.54 -17.81
CA ALA A 71 32.97 -14.16 -17.55
C ALA A 71 34.07 -13.14 -17.89
N SER A 72 34.92 -12.82 -16.92
CA SER A 72 36.09 -11.97 -17.16
C SER A 72 37.04 -12.68 -18.13
N GLN A 73 37.49 -11.97 -19.17
CA GLN A 73 38.40 -12.51 -20.18
C GLN A 73 39.85 -12.50 -19.70
N PHE A 74 40.18 -11.65 -18.72
CA PHE A 74 41.54 -11.49 -18.20
C PHE A 74 41.50 -11.23 -16.69
N GLY A 75 42.21 -12.05 -15.91
CA GLY A 75 42.30 -11.88 -14.46
C GLY A 75 41.30 -12.70 -13.63
N SER A 76 41.22 -14.01 -13.89
CA SER A 76 40.51 -14.91 -12.98
C SER A 76 41.30 -15.04 -11.67
N GLY A 77 40.78 -14.45 -10.59
CA GLY A 77 41.32 -14.57 -9.25
C GLY A 77 40.22 -14.84 -8.24
N SER A 78 40.56 -15.55 -7.17
CA SER A 78 39.66 -15.93 -6.09
C SER A 78 40.09 -15.36 -4.73
N GLN A 79 40.90 -14.29 -4.74
CA GLN A 79 41.43 -13.70 -3.49
C GLN A 79 40.31 -13.05 -2.65
N TYR A 80 39.25 -12.58 -3.30
CA TYR A 80 38.05 -12.06 -2.67
C TYR A 80 36.85 -13.03 -2.74
N ALA A 81 37.11 -14.35 -2.88
CA ALA A 81 36.06 -15.36 -2.94
C ALA A 81 35.78 -15.97 -1.56
N TYR A 82 34.50 -16.15 -1.25
CA TYR A 82 34.06 -16.93 -0.10
C TYR A 82 33.69 -18.35 -0.55
N TYR A 83 34.25 -19.36 0.12
CA TYR A 83 33.93 -20.77 -0.09
C TYR A 83 33.11 -21.26 1.11
N HIS A 84 31.89 -21.72 0.84
CA HIS A 84 31.03 -22.32 1.86
C HIS A 84 31.29 -23.84 1.87
N ASP A 85 32.07 -24.32 2.84
CA ASP A 85 32.49 -25.73 2.92
C ASP A 85 31.45 -26.65 3.59
N GLU A 86 30.33 -26.11 4.10
CA GLU A 86 29.30 -26.88 4.79
C GLU A 86 28.17 -27.33 3.87
N ASP A 87 27.82 -28.62 3.95
CA ASP A 87 26.77 -29.27 3.18
C ASP A 87 25.39 -28.95 3.80
N GLU A 88 24.80 -27.80 3.44
CA GLU A 88 23.50 -27.30 3.95
C GLU A 88 22.35 -28.29 3.74
N SER A 89 22.52 -29.27 2.83
CA SER A 89 21.55 -30.35 2.60
C SER A 89 21.34 -31.27 3.82
N THR A 90 22.25 -31.20 4.79
CA THR A 90 22.22 -31.99 6.03
C THR A 90 21.47 -31.31 7.18
N PHE A 91 21.19 -30.01 7.08
CA PHE A 91 20.49 -29.28 8.14
C PHE A 91 18.96 -29.37 7.95
N HIS A 92 18.30 -29.95 8.94
CA HIS A 92 16.84 -29.93 9.05
C HIS A 92 16.43 -28.95 10.15
N LEU A 93 15.59 -27.97 9.81
CA LEU A 93 14.97 -27.10 10.79
C LEU A 93 14.03 -27.94 11.66
N VAL A 94 14.38 -28.13 12.93
CA VAL A 94 13.54 -28.86 13.89
C VAL A 94 12.41 -27.95 14.34
N ASP A 95 11.25 -28.12 13.72
CA ASP A 95 10.00 -27.50 14.17
C ASP A 95 9.40 -28.35 15.31
N THR A 96 9.35 -27.82 16.53
CA THR A 96 8.68 -28.47 17.67
C THR A 96 7.16 -28.34 17.64
N THR A 97 6.60 -27.66 16.63
CA THR A 97 5.16 -27.57 16.47
C THR A 97 4.61 -28.83 15.80
N ARG A 98 3.67 -29.49 16.46
CA ARG A 98 2.96 -30.65 15.89
C ARG A 98 2.13 -30.17 14.69
N VAL A 99 2.64 -30.39 13.48
CA VAL A 99 1.88 -30.19 12.24
C VAL A 99 0.61 -31.05 12.29
N GLN A 100 -0.55 -30.41 12.46
CA GLN A 100 -1.83 -31.08 12.24
C GLN A 100 -1.99 -31.36 10.75
N LYS A 101 -1.84 -32.63 10.37
CA LYS A 101 -2.16 -33.08 9.00
C LYS A 101 -3.68 -33.05 8.80
N PRO A 102 -4.18 -32.54 7.65
CA PRO A 102 -5.60 -32.57 7.32
C PRO A 102 -6.16 -34.02 7.28
N PRO A 103 -7.45 -34.24 7.60
CA PRO A 103 -8.03 -35.56 7.85
C PRO A 103 -8.01 -36.57 6.68
N TYR A 104 -7.66 -36.14 5.46
CA TYR A 104 -7.84 -36.94 4.24
C TYR A 104 -6.62 -37.80 3.83
N GLN A 105 -5.53 -37.79 4.61
CA GLN A 105 -4.33 -38.59 4.33
C GLN A 105 -4.09 -39.73 5.34
N ARG A 106 -5.15 -40.27 5.97
CA ARG A 106 -5.07 -41.54 6.71
C ARG A 106 -5.74 -42.66 5.91
N GLY A 107 -4.93 -43.52 5.30
CA GLY A 107 -5.33 -44.89 4.99
C GLY A 107 -5.26 -45.30 3.52
N ARG A 108 -4.05 -45.57 3.02
CA ARG A 108 -3.83 -46.67 2.07
C ARG A 108 -2.53 -47.40 2.41
N PHE A 109 -2.59 -48.22 3.46
CA PHE A 109 -1.65 -49.30 3.66
C PHE A 109 -1.84 -50.31 2.52
N ARG A 110 -0.81 -50.49 1.70
CA ARG A 110 -0.63 -51.68 0.88
C ARG A 110 0.14 -52.70 1.72
N ALA A 111 -0.48 -53.83 2.03
CA ALA A 111 0.22 -55.05 2.39
C ALA A 111 -0.62 -56.27 1.98
N ASN A 112 -0.02 -57.08 1.10
CA ASN A 112 -0.17 -58.53 0.95
C ASN A 112 -1.50 -59.19 1.32
N GLN A 113 -2.17 -59.77 0.32
CA GLN A 113 -2.83 -61.06 0.50
C GLN A 113 -2.58 -61.97 -0.70
N ARG A 114 -1.68 -62.93 -0.43
CA ARG A 114 -1.43 -64.15 -1.17
C ARG A 114 -2.47 -65.17 -0.68
N ASN A 115 -3.04 -65.93 -1.62
CA ASN A 115 -3.88 -67.13 -1.44
C ASN A 115 -5.31 -66.96 -0.89
N MET A 116 -6.30 -67.12 -1.77
CA MET A 116 -7.32 -68.15 -1.56
C MET A 116 -7.85 -68.70 -2.89
N ARG A 117 -7.95 -70.02 -2.92
CA ARG A 117 -8.30 -70.89 -4.03
C ARG A 117 -9.78 -70.78 -4.42
N GLY A 118 -10.02 -70.70 -5.72
CA GLY A 118 -10.88 -71.60 -6.49
C GLY A 118 -12.42 -71.53 -6.34
N ARG A 119 -13.11 -71.22 -7.45
CA ARG A 119 -14.20 -72.07 -7.99
C ARG A 119 -14.65 -71.63 -9.41
N GLY A 120 -14.54 -72.54 -10.38
CA GLY A 120 -15.31 -72.66 -11.64
C GLY A 120 -15.09 -71.59 -12.72
N GLY A 121 -14.82 -71.86 -14.01
CA GLY A 121 -14.86 -73.09 -14.79
C GLY A 121 -15.71 -72.90 -16.07
N ARG A 122 -15.05 -72.90 -17.25
CA ARG A 122 -15.56 -73.15 -18.63
C ARG A 122 -16.41 -72.00 -19.25
N ALA A 123 -16.36 -71.65 -20.55
CA ALA A 123 -15.81 -72.15 -21.82
C ALA A 123 -15.66 -70.94 -22.79
N ASN A 124 -14.57 -70.74 -23.55
CA ASN A 124 -14.18 -71.27 -24.88
C ASN A 124 -14.77 -70.53 -26.12
N VAL A 125 -13.99 -70.53 -27.22
CA VAL A 125 -14.16 -69.98 -28.61
C VAL A 125 -13.39 -68.65 -28.81
N GLN A 126 -12.18 -68.56 -29.41
CA GLN A 126 -11.54 -69.06 -30.65
C GLN A 126 -11.71 -68.14 -31.89
N GLY A 127 -10.57 -67.80 -32.51
CA GLY A 127 -10.42 -67.26 -33.87
C GLY A 127 -10.37 -65.72 -33.92
N GLY A 128 -9.52 -65.02 -34.65
CA GLY A 128 -8.65 -65.30 -35.79
C GLY A 128 -8.40 -63.93 -36.44
N GLY A 129 -7.18 -63.65 -36.88
CA GLY A 129 -6.73 -62.27 -37.16
C GLY A 129 -7.38 -61.58 -38.37
N MET A 130 -7.18 -60.27 -38.48
CA MET A 130 -6.88 -59.62 -39.77
C MET A 130 -6.36 -58.19 -39.60
N GLN A 131 -5.47 -57.85 -40.52
CA GLN A 131 -4.79 -56.61 -40.81
C GLN A 131 -5.73 -55.67 -41.60
N ALA A 132 -5.87 -54.40 -41.21
CA ALA A 132 -6.40 -53.36 -42.10
C ALA A 132 -5.98 -51.95 -41.67
N LEU A 133 -5.57 -51.18 -42.68
CA LEU A 133 -5.08 -49.81 -42.62
C LEU A 133 -6.12 -48.81 -42.11
N GLY A 134 -5.64 -47.78 -41.39
CA GLY A 134 -6.43 -46.60 -41.05
C GLY A 134 -5.54 -45.43 -40.64
N LYS A 135 -5.14 -44.61 -41.62
CA LYS A 135 -4.59 -43.27 -41.41
C LYS A 135 -5.59 -42.44 -40.58
N GLY A 136 -5.10 -41.72 -39.56
CA GLY A 136 -5.82 -40.56 -39.02
C GLY A 136 -6.16 -40.57 -37.52
N VAL A 137 -5.22 -40.91 -36.63
CA VAL A 137 -5.40 -40.66 -35.18
C VAL A 137 -4.07 -40.26 -34.52
N LYS A 138 -3.47 -39.13 -34.94
CA LYS A 138 -2.26 -38.56 -34.26
C LYS A 138 -2.30 -37.04 -34.04
N THR A 139 -3.48 -36.42 -34.09
CA THR A 139 -3.62 -34.96 -33.88
C THR A 139 -4.43 -34.61 -32.63
N ARG A 140 -5.03 -35.59 -31.95
CA ARG A 140 -5.93 -35.33 -30.80
C ARG A 140 -5.26 -35.48 -29.43
N ASP A 141 -4.06 -36.07 -29.36
CA ASP A 141 -3.34 -36.28 -28.09
C ASP A 141 -2.39 -35.13 -27.71
N THR A 142 -1.98 -34.29 -28.67
CA THR A 142 -1.12 -33.11 -28.39
C THR A 142 -1.90 -32.00 -27.67
N TYR A 143 -3.19 -31.83 -27.96
CA TYR A 143 -4.03 -30.84 -27.27
C TYR A 143 -4.36 -31.21 -25.82
N LYS A 144 -4.44 -32.50 -25.48
CA LYS A 144 -4.68 -32.94 -24.10
C LYS A 144 -3.42 -32.86 -23.23
N ARG A 145 -2.23 -33.04 -23.79
CA ARG A 145 -0.96 -32.86 -23.05
C ARG A 145 -0.64 -31.39 -22.73
N SER A 146 -1.19 -30.45 -23.49
CA SER A 146 -1.03 -29.01 -23.20
C SER A 146 -1.97 -28.52 -22.08
N GLN A 147 -3.10 -29.18 -21.84
CA GLN A 147 -4.01 -28.81 -20.75
C GLN A 147 -3.60 -29.40 -19.39
N VAL A 148 -2.95 -30.56 -19.35
CA VAL A 148 -2.48 -31.16 -18.08
C VAL A 148 -1.23 -30.46 -17.52
N LYS A 149 -0.43 -29.78 -18.35
CA LYS A 149 0.72 -28.99 -17.88
C LYS A 149 0.38 -27.66 -17.21
N ARG A 150 -0.88 -27.19 -17.28
CA ARG A 150 -1.32 -25.97 -16.56
C ARG A 150 -1.79 -26.23 -15.12
N TRP A 151 -2.10 -27.47 -14.76
CA TRP A 151 -2.60 -27.83 -13.43
C TRP A 151 -1.51 -28.27 -12.44
N GLY A 152 -0.23 -28.15 -12.83
CA GLY A 152 0.94 -28.49 -12.01
C GLY A 152 1.95 -27.35 -11.84
N GLN A 153 1.65 -26.15 -12.33
CA GLN A 153 2.33 -24.94 -11.83
C GLN A 153 1.81 -24.77 -10.41
N GLY A 154 2.71 -24.95 -9.43
CA GLY A 154 2.40 -24.68 -8.03
C GLY A 154 1.71 -23.33 -7.93
N ARG A 155 0.80 -23.19 -6.95
CA ARG A 155 0.22 -21.89 -6.59
C ARG A 155 1.33 -20.84 -6.70
N PRO A 156 1.12 -19.71 -7.40
CA PRO A 156 2.10 -18.64 -7.40
C PRO A 156 2.51 -18.44 -5.95
N GLN A 157 3.80 -18.62 -5.65
CA GLN A 157 4.34 -18.23 -4.35
C GLN A 157 3.92 -16.77 -4.20
N ILE A 158 2.95 -16.51 -3.31
CA ILE A 158 2.52 -15.15 -3.00
C ILE A 158 3.81 -14.46 -2.60
N LYS A 159 4.27 -13.49 -3.41
CA LYS A 159 5.47 -12.72 -3.10
C LYS A 159 5.35 -12.24 -1.64
N ILE A 160 6.43 -12.44 -0.88
CA ILE A 160 6.53 -11.91 0.48
C ILE A 160 6.23 -10.41 0.37
N ARG A 161 5.24 -9.95 1.13
CA ARG A 161 4.86 -8.53 1.11
C ARG A 161 5.86 -7.74 1.95
N ASP A 162 6.10 -6.53 1.51
CA ASP A 162 6.99 -5.60 2.21
C ASP A 162 6.28 -4.98 3.42
N ALA A 163 7.04 -4.81 4.48
CA ALA A 163 6.62 -4.09 5.67
C ALA A 163 6.52 -2.59 5.36
N SER A 164 5.54 -1.91 5.95
CA SER A 164 5.40 -0.44 5.82
C SER A 164 6.51 0.33 6.55
N VAL A 165 7.16 -0.33 7.52
CA VAL A 165 8.37 0.15 8.17
C VAL A 165 9.27 -1.01 8.58
N THR A 166 10.58 -0.81 8.47
CA THR A 166 11.58 -1.78 8.91
C THR A 166 11.67 -1.79 10.43
N VAL A 167 11.27 -2.89 11.05
CA VAL A 167 11.38 -3.09 12.50
C VAL A 167 12.86 -3.13 12.88
N ARG A 168 13.27 -2.24 13.79
CA ARG A 168 14.65 -2.16 14.27
C ARG A 168 14.86 -3.01 15.54
N PRO A 169 16.09 -3.45 15.83
CA PRO A 169 16.37 -4.32 16.99
C PRO A 169 16.14 -3.67 18.36
N ASP A 170 16.15 -2.35 18.43
CA ASP A 170 15.91 -1.53 19.62
C ASP A 170 14.42 -1.37 19.95
N TRP A 171 13.52 -1.79 19.05
CA TRP A 171 12.08 -1.72 19.28
C TRP A 171 11.61 -2.88 20.16
N SER A 172 10.93 -2.57 21.25
CA SER A 172 10.40 -3.60 22.15
C SER A 172 8.97 -3.94 21.79
N THR A 173 8.62 -5.22 21.74
CA THR A 173 7.24 -5.66 21.44
C THR A 173 6.42 -5.64 22.72
N ILE A 174 5.36 -4.83 22.75
CA ILE A 174 4.44 -4.73 23.90
C ILE A 174 3.37 -5.81 23.79
N GLU A 175 2.67 -5.87 22.66
CA GLU A 175 1.57 -6.79 22.46
C GLU A 175 1.43 -7.23 21.00
N GLU A 176 1.08 -8.50 20.81
CA GLU A 176 0.72 -9.09 19.53
C GLU A 176 -0.76 -9.48 19.53
N MET A 177 -1.53 -9.02 18.56
CA MET A 177 -2.97 -9.26 18.45
C MET A 177 -3.31 -9.86 17.10
N ASP A 178 -3.79 -11.11 17.09
CA ASP A 178 -4.25 -11.79 15.88
C ASP A 178 -5.68 -11.38 15.51
N PHE A 179 -6.00 -11.43 14.21
CA PHE A 179 -7.33 -11.03 13.72
C PHE A 179 -8.49 -11.83 14.34
N PRO A 180 -8.38 -13.15 14.62
CA PRO A 180 -9.43 -13.88 15.32
C PRO A 180 -9.75 -13.35 16.73
N ARG A 181 -8.75 -12.83 17.47
CA ARG A 181 -8.99 -12.18 18.77
C ARG A 181 -9.68 -10.84 18.57
N LEU A 182 -9.17 -10.01 17.65
CA LEU A 182 -9.74 -8.69 17.35
C LEU A 182 -11.19 -8.77 16.84
N GLY A 183 -11.52 -9.79 16.05
CA GLY A 183 -12.87 -10.01 15.53
C GLY A 183 -13.91 -10.40 16.58
N LYS A 184 -13.49 -10.72 17.81
CA LYS A 184 -14.40 -11.03 18.94
C LYS A 184 -14.59 -9.84 19.90
N LEU A 185 -13.82 -8.77 19.73
CA LEU A 185 -13.98 -7.57 20.54
C LEU A 185 -15.31 -6.90 20.23
N SER A 186 -15.91 -6.26 21.24
CA SER A 186 -17.17 -5.55 21.08
C SER A 186 -17.28 -4.49 22.16
N LEU A 187 -17.64 -3.27 21.78
CA LEU A 187 -17.99 -2.18 22.67
C LEU A 187 -19.35 -1.61 22.24
N PRO A 188 -20.46 -2.17 22.75
CA PRO A 188 -21.79 -1.71 22.40
C PRO A 188 -22.16 -0.42 23.16
N GLY A 189 -23.16 0.30 22.65
CA GLY A 189 -23.77 1.44 23.36
C GLY A 189 -23.02 2.77 23.21
N ILE A 190 -22.08 2.86 22.26
CA ILE A 190 -21.48 4.13 21.87
C ILE A 190 -22.52 4.98 21.15
N LYS A 191 -22.72 6.21 21.65
CA LYS A 191 -23.65 7.19 21.05
C LYS A 191 -23.03 7.82 19.80
N ASP A 192 -23.87 8.51 19.03
CA ASP A 192 -23.38 9.41 17.98
C ASP A 192 -22.48 10.50 18.56
N GLY A 193 -21.50 10.94 17.77
CA GLY A 193 -20.52 11.92 18.22
C GLY A 193 -21.13 13.30 18.38
N ASP A 194 -20.78 14.01 19.44
CA ASP A 194 -21.20 15.39 19.63
C ASP A 194 -20.26 16.32 18.85
N ASP A 195 -20.81 17.26 18.08
CA ASP A 195 -20.01 18.26 17.36
C ASP A 195 -19.44 19.30 18.34
N VAL A 196 -18.12 19.44 18.33
CA VAL A 196 -17.39 20.43 19.13
C VAL A 196 -17.10 21.66 18.28
N LEU A 197 -16.67 21.47 17.03
CA LEU A 197 -16.35 22.54 16.09
C LEU A 197 -16.60 22.06 14.66
N CYS A 198 -17.10 22.95 13.81
CA CYS A 198 -17.31 22.68 12.39
C CYS A 198 -16.65 23.79 11.56
N CYS A 199 -15.76 23.42 10.65
CA CYS A 199 -14.92 24.34 9.90
C CYS A 199 -14.98 24.07 8.39
N GLY A 200 -14.79 25.11 7.58
CA GLY A 200 -14.61 25.00 6.14
C GLY A 200 -15.88 25.28 5.33
N GLU A 201 -15.79 24.98 4.04
CA GLU A 201 -16.84 25.28 3.07
C GLU A 201 -17.07 24.08 2.15
N LEU A 202 -18.35 23.83 1.82
CA LEU A 202 -18.77 22.74 0.96
C LEU A 202 -19.46 23.26 -0.30
N GLU A 203 -19.10 22.69 -1.44
CA GLU A 203 -19.82 22.89 -2.69
C GLU A 203 -21.03 21.96 -2.78
N TYR A 204 -22.02 22.37 -3.57
CA TYR A 204 -23.22 21.56 -3.79
C TYR A 204 -22.96 20.47 -4.83
N TYR A 205 -23.42 19.26 -4.54
CA TYR A 205 -23.38 18.14 -5.47
C TYR A 205 -24.26 18.39 -6.70
N ASP A 206 -23.71 18.14 -7.90
CA ASP A 206 -24.45 18.21 -9.15
C ASP A 206 -25.20 16.90 -9.41
N LYS A 207 -26.52 16.93 -9.18
CA LYS A 207 -27.45 15.82 -9.46
C LYS A 207 -27.48 15.40 -10.93
N SER A 208 -26.91 16.17 -11.86
CA SER A 208 -26.77 15.73 -13.25
C SER A 208 -25.92 14.47 -13.39
N TYR A 209 -24.96 14.24 -12.47
CA TYR A 209 -24.11 13.06 -12.45
C TYR A 209 -24.85 11.78 -12.05
N ASP A 210 -25.99 11.87 -11.36
CA ASP A 210 -26.84 10.69 -11.05
C ASP A 210 -27.50 10.09 -12.31
N ARG A 211 -27.51 10.83 -13.43
CA ARG A 211 -28.03 10.36 -14.72
C ARG A 211 -26.94 9.76 -15.63
N VAL A 212 -25.68 9.77 -15.20
CA VAL A 212 -24.57 9.14 -15.92
C VAL A 212 -24.70 7.63 -15.79
N ASN A 213 -24.62 6.94 -16.93
CA ASN A 213 -24.65 5.50 -17.10
C ASN A 213 -23.66 5.12 -18.20
N VAL A 214 -23.53 3.82 -18.46
CA VAL A 214 -22.50 3.30 -19.38
C VAL A 214 -22.69 3.81 -20.83
N LYS A 215 -23.92 4.16 -21.23
CA LYS A 215 -24.20 4.68 -22.59
C LYS A 215 -23.95 6.18 -22.73
N ASN A 216 -24.00 6.93 -21.63
CA ASN A 216 -23.74 8.37 -21.58
C ASN A 216 -22.62 8.68 -20.58
N GLU A 217 -21.50 7.96 -20.72
CA GLU A 217 -20.31 8.15 -19.89
C GLU A 217 -19.78 9.59 -20.03
N LYS A 218 -19.18 10.10 -18.95
CA LYS A 218 -18.51 11.40 -18.92
C LYS A 218 -17.01 11.21 -18.75
N ALA A 219 -16.19 11.96 -19.48
CA ALA A 219 -14.74 11.96 -19.26
C ALA A 219 -14.41 12.50 -17.85
N LEU A 220 -13.50 11.82 -17.14
CA LEU A 220 -12.93 12.34 -15.91
C LEU A 220 -11.95 13.47 -16.28
N GLN A 221 -12.11 14.62 -15.64
CA GLN A 221 -11.28 15.80 -15.85
C GLN A 221 -10.26 15.89 -14.73
N SER A 222 -9.05 16.36 -15.06
CA SER A 222 -8.07 16.72 -14.04
C SER A 222 -8.50 18.02 -13.38
N VAL A 223 -8.72 17.99 -12.08
CA VAL A 223 -9.10 19.16 -11.28
C VAL A 223 -7.87 19.58 -10.48
N ASN A 224 -7.39 20.80 -10.74
CA ASN A 224 -6.30 21.36 -9.95
C ASN A 224 -6.86 22.00 -8.68
N ARG A 225 -6.87 21.24 -7.59
CA ARG A 225 -7.26 21.72 -6.26
C ARG A 225 -6.33 21.16 -5.19
N ILE A 226 -6.14 21.94 -4.14
CA ILE A 226 -5.27 21.61 -3.01
C ILE A 226 -6.04 20.72 -2.03
N PHE A 227 -5.49 19.53 -1.75
CA PHE A 227 -5.99 18.60 -0.73
C PHE A 227 -5.04 18.60 0.46
N HIS A 228 -5.56 18.98 1.63
CA HIS A 228 -4.78 19.02 2.86
C HIS A 228 -4.83 17.66 3.55
N THR A 229 -3.68 17.01 3.70
CA THR A 229 -3.55 15.70 4.36
C THR A 229 -2.90 15.83 5.74
N VAL A 230 -3.27 16.87 6.48
CA VAL A 230 -2.66 17.24 7.77
C VAL A 230 -2.84 16.14 8.82
N THR A 231 -1.75 15.82 9.53
CA THR A 231 -1.63 14.87 10.64
C THR A 231 -2.43 15.31 11.87
N THR A 232 -2.55 14.43 12.86
CA THR A 232 -3.26 14.76 14.11
C THR A 232 -2.48 15.80 14.91
N THR A 233 -1.16 15.64 15.00
CA THR A 233 -0.32 16.53 15.80
C THR A 233 -0.14 17.89 15.14
N ASP A 234 -0.17 18.01 13.81
CA ASP A 234 -0.08 19.32 13.11
C ASP A 234 -1.39 20.07 12.98
N ASP A 235 -2.50 19.47 13.41
CA ASP A 235 -3.79 20.11 13.39
C ASP A 235 -3.91 21.21 14.48
N PRO A 236 -4.06 22.49 14.09
CA PRO A 236 -4.10 23.59 15.05
C PRO A 236 -5.38 23.61 15.89
N VAL A 237 -6.48 23.02 15.40
CA VAL A 237 -7.73 22.91 16.14
C VAL A 237 -7.60 21.80 17.18
N ILE A 238 -7.06 20.63 16.83
CA ILE A 238 -6.80 19.56 17.80
C ILE A 238 -5.86 20.08 18.89
N ARG A 239 -4.78 20.78 18.54
CA ARG A 239 -3.87 21.42 19.53
C ARG A 239 -4.62 22.33 20.50
N LYS A 240 -5.60 23.11 20.04
CA LYS A 240 -6.45 23.94 20.91
C LYS A 240 -7.36 23.09 21.79
N LEU A 241 -8.04 22.11 21.21
CA LEU A 241 -8.97 21.22 21.91
C LEU A 241 -8.27 20.40 22.99
N THR A 242 -6.98 20.10 22.84
CA THR A 242 -6.22 19.38 23.87
C THR A 242 -6.19 20.09 25.22
N LYS A 243 -6.36 21.41 25.26
CA LYS A 243 -6.37 22.18 26.51
C LYS A 243 -7.71 22.14 27.23
N THR A 244 -8.78 21.77 26.53
CA THR A 244 -10.16 21.91 27.00
C THR A 244 -10.89 20.58 27.13
N GLU A 245 -10.80 19.70 26.13
CA GLU A 245 -11.61 18.48 26.05
C GLU A 245 -10.82 17.28 25.48
N GLY A 246 -11.19 16.08 25.93
CA GLY A 246 -10.66 14.82 25.38
C GLY A 246 -9.40 14.32 26.07
N ASN A 247 -9.09 13.05 25.80
CA ASN A 247 -7.81 12.43 26.13
C ASN A 247 -7.28 11.51 25.03
N VAL A 248 -8.04 11.27 23.97
CA VAL A 248 -7.57 10.57 22.78
C VAL A 248 -7.86 11.43 21.57
N TYR A 249 -6.86 11.67 20.72
CA TYR A 249 -6.96 12.52 19.53
C TYR A 249 -6.54 11.74 18.29
N ALA A 250 -7.30 11.86 17.21
CA ALA A 250 -7.02 11.20 15.93
C ALA A 250 -7.73 11.91 14.75
N THR A 251 -7.38 11.54 13.53
CA THR A 251 -8.19 11.83 12.32
C THR A 251 -9.05 10.63 11.93
N ASP A 252 -10.11 10.86 11.15
CA ASP A 252 -11.00 9.79 10.69
C ASP A 252 -10.28 8.70 9.87
N ALA A 253 -9.24 9.05 9.11
CA ALA A 253 -8.45 8.12 8.30
C ALA A 253 -7.65 7.14 9.16
N ILE A 254 -7.07 7.65 10.25
CA ILE A 254 -6.34 6.88 11.26
C ILE A 254 -7.31 5.95 12.00
N LEU A 255 -8.43 6.49 12.48
CA LEU A 255 -9.46 5.70 13.17
C LEU A 255 -10.05 4.64 12.27
N ALA A 256 -10.40 4.97 11.03
CA ALA A 256 -10.92 4.03 10.06
C ALA A 256 -9.94 2.88 9.82
N THR A 257 -8.63 3.16 9.74
CA THR A 257 -7.59 2.15 9.58
C THR A 257 -7.52 1.18 10.76
N ILE A 258 -7.57 1.68 12.00
CA ILE A 258 -7.58 0.86 13.21
C ILE A 258 -8.88 0.04 13.30
N MET A 259 -10.03 0.69 13.13
CA MET A 259 -11.36 0.09 13.26
C MET A 259 -11.60 -1.06 12.28
N CYS A 260 -11.04 -0.98 11.07
CA CYS A 260 -11.19 -2.02 10.04
C CYS A 260 -9.93 -2.88 9.83
N CYS A 261 -8.98 -2.86 10.77
CA CYS A 261 -7.68 -3.54 10.64
C CYS A 261 -7.77 -5.03 10.26
N THR A 262 -8.81 -5.72 10.73
CA THR A 262 -9.06 -7.15 10.47
C THR A 262 -9.33 -7.49 9.00
N ARG A 263 -9.62 -6.48 8.18
CA ARG A 263 -9.82 -6.62 6.72
C ARG A 263 -8.57 -6.28 5.91
N SER A 264 -7.53 -5.72 6.54
CA SER A 264 -6.31 -5.29 5.85
C SER A 264 -5.42 -6.50 5.50
N ASN A 265 -4.80 -6.43 4.32
CA ASN A 265 -3.85 -7.40 3.81
C ASN A 265 -2.48 -6.77 3.59
N TYR A 266 -2.40 -5.50 3.19
CA TYR A 266 -1.15 -4.76 3.08
C TYR A 266 -0.72 -4.18 4.44
N SER A 267 0.60 -4.08 4.65
CA SER A 267 1.16 -3.49 5.86
C SER A 267 0.82 -2.01 5.94
N TRP A 268 0.53 -1.55 7.15
CA TRP A 268 0.37 -0.14 7.49
C TRP A 268 0.87 0.04 8.92
N ASP A 269 1.20 1.28 9.26
CA ASP A 269 1.64 1.65 10.59
C ASP A 269 1.08 3.02 11.00
N ILE A 270 0.87 3.17 12.31
CA ILE A 270 0.34 4.37 12.96
C ILE A 270 1.22 4.62 14.19
N VAL A 271 1.69 5.85 14.33
CA VAL A 271 2.46 6.30 15.50
C VAL A 271 1.48 6.71 16.58
N ILE A 272 1.76 6.37 17.83
CA ILE A 272 0.95 6.78 18.97
C ILE A 272 1.86 7.46 19.97
N GLU A 273 1.63 8.74 20.23
CA GLU A 273 2.38 9.50 21.22
C GLU A 273 1.56 9.62 22.49
N LYS A 274 2.13 9.19 23.62
CA LYS A 274 1.51 9.30 24.94
C LYS A 274 2.20 10.39 25.76
N ILE A 275 1.43 11.38 26.17
CA ILE A 275 1.88 12.50 27.02
C ILE A 275 0.92 12.62 28.21
N GLY A 276 1.36 12.20 29.39
CA GLY A 276 0.52 12.06 30.57
C GLY A 276 -0.68 11.15 30.32
N ASP A 277 -1.88 11.68 30.55
CA ASP A 277 -3.15 10.98 30.31
C ASP A 277 -3.71 11.20 28.90
N LYS A 278 -2.92 11.71 27.95
CA LYS A 278 -3.35 12.00 26.58
C LYS A 278 -2.65 11.10 25.56
N LEU A 279 -3.41 10.65 24.57
CA LEU A 279 -2.93 9.89 23.42
C LEU A 279 -3.18 10.65 22.13
N PHE A 280 -2.14 10.72 21.30
CA PHE A 280 -2.21 11.26 19.94
C PHE A 280 -1.93 10.12 18.98
N PHE A 281 -2.95 9.70 18.23
CA PHE A 281 -2.76 8.76 17.14
C PHE A 281 -2.40 9.54 15.89
N ASP A 282 -1.23 9.27 15.34
CA ASP A 282 -0.70 9.98 14.19
C ASP A 282 -0.20 9.08 13.07
N LYS A 283 -0.14 9.65 11.86
CA LYS A 283 0.46 9.00 10.70
C LYS A 283 1.83 9.63 10.42
N ARG A 284 2.72 8.87 9.80
CA ARG A 284 4.01 9.40 9.35
C ARG A 284 3.85 10.18 8.05
N ASP A 285 4.43 11.37 8.01
CA ASP A 285 4.58 12.13 6.78
C ASP A 285 5.44 11.36 5.77
N ASN A 286 5.18 11.59 4.48
CA ASN A 286 5.89 10.95 3.37
C ASN A 286 5.73 9.42 3.26
N THR A 287 4.66 8.85 3.84
CA THR A 287 4.31 7.43 3.66
C THR A 287 3.16 7.23 2.67
N GLU A 288 2.97 6.01 2.20
CA GLU A 288 1.84 5.63 1.34
C GLU A 288 0.49 5.52 2.09
N PHE A 289 0.38 6.05 3.32
CA PHE A 289 -0.80 5.90 4.17
C PHE A 289 -2.07 6.47 3.52
N ASP A 290 -1.94 7.60 2.83
CA ASP A 290 -3.06 8.28 2.15
C ASP A 290 -3.35 7.70 0.75
N LEU A 291 -2.57 6.70 0.30
CA LEU A 291 -2.82 6.04 -0.98
C LEU A 291 -3.95 5.01 -0.87
N LEU A 292 -4.78 4.95 -1.91
CA LEU A 292 -5.92 4.04 -1.96
C LEU A 292 -5.52 2.71 -2.56
N THR A 293 -5.52 1.64 -1.77
CA THR A 293 -5.19 0.30 -2.24
C THR A 293 -6.16 -0.19 -3.33
N VAL A 294 -5.66 -0.99 -4.27
CA VAL A 294 -6.45 -1.56 -5.38
C VAL A 294 -6.32 -3.08 -5.37
N ASN A 295 -7.46 -3.76 -5.34
CA ASN A 295 -7.58 -5.23 -5.35
C ASN A 295 -6.80 -5.94 -4.22
N GLU A 296 -6.58 -5.25 -3.11
CA GLU A 296 -5.82 -5.72 -1.95
C GLU A 296 -6.33 -7.05 -1.37
N THR A 297 -7.66 -7.22 -1.31
CA THR A 297 -8.32 -8.39 -0.71
C THR A 297 -8.82 -9.38 -1.76
N SER A 298 -8.41 -9.20 -3.02
CA SER A 298 -8.70 -10.17 -4.06
C SER A 298 -7.97 -11.50 -3.82
N VAL A 299 -8.42 -12.56 -4.48
CA VAL A 299 -7.80 -13.89 -4.36
C VAL A 299 -6.37 -13.87 -4.90
N GLU A 300 -6.12 -13.07 -5.95
CA GLU A 300 -4.82 -12.84 -6.56
C GLU A 300 -4.59 -11.33 -6.65
N PRO A 301 -4.07 -10.70 -5.58
CA PRO A 301 -3.74 -9.27 -5.59
C PRO A 301 -2.71 -8.95 -6.68
N PRO A 302 -2.63 -7.71 -7.19
CA PRO A 302 -1.63 -7.32 -8.17
C PRO A 302 -0.20 -7.62 -7.66
N GLN A 303 0.64 -8.22 -8.51
CA GLN A 303 2.03 -8.61 -8.18
C GLN A 303 3.07 -8.09 -9.17
N ASP A 304 2.65 -7.23 -10.10
CA ASP A 304 3.51 -6.65 -11.11
C ASP A 304 4.61 -5.77 -10.48
N ASP A 305 5.74 -5.66 -11.15
CA ASP A 305 6.90 -4.87 -10.72
C ASP A 305 6.69 -3.36 -10.91
N GLY A 306 7.52 -2.54 -10.27
CA GLY A 306 7.34 -1.07 -10.21
C GLY A 306 7.30 -0.36 -11.58
N ASN A 307 7.87 -0.96 -12.62
CA ASN A 307 7.84 -0.41 -13.98
C ASN A 307 6.52 -0.72 -14.72
N SER A 308 5.73 -1.69 -14.24
CA SER A 308 4.41 -1.97 -14.79
C SER A 308 3.42 -0.90 -14.37
N LEU A 309 2.56 -0.49 -15.31
CA LEU A 309 1.44 0.42 -15.01
C LEU A 309 0.44 -0.19 -14.01
N ASN A 310 0.46 -1.52 -13.86
CA ASN A 310 -0.43 -2.27 -12.97
C ASN A 310 0.29 -2.77 -11.70
N SER A 311 1.44 -2.19 -11.36
CA SER A 311 2.09 -2.41 -10.06
C SER A 311 1.16 -1.93 -8.93
N PRO A 312 1.19 -2.55 -7.73
CA PRO A 312 0.36 -2.12 -6.61
C PRO A 312 0.47 -0.62 -6.30
N ARG A 313 1.70 -0.09 -6.33
CA ARG A 313 1.98 1.33 -6.08
C ARG A 313 1.40 2.24 -7.16
N ASN A 314 1.61 1.91 -8.45
CA ASN A 314 1.09 2.73 -9.56
C ASN A 314 -0.45 2.71 -9.60
N LEU A 315 -1.06 1.55 -9.31
CA LEU A 315 -2.51 1.45 -9.18
C LEU A 315 -3.04 2.28 -8.00
N ALA A 316 -2.32 2.33 -6.87
CA ALA A 316 -2.72 3.12 -5.72
C ALA A 316 -2.62 4.63 -5.99
N LEU A 317 -1.54 5.07 -6.64
CA LEU A 317 -1.39 6.45 -7.11
C LEU A 317 -2.53 6.86 -8.07
N GLU A 318 -2.82 6.02 -9.05
CA GLU A 318 -3.91 6.24 -9.99
C GLU A 318 -5.27 6.28 -9.28
N ALA A 319 -5.54 5.36 -8.34
CA ALA A 319 -6.79 5.33 -7.61
C ALA A 319 -6.99 6.59 -6.75
N THR A 320 -5.95 7.07 -6.07
CA THR A 320 -5.98 8.32 -5.31
C THR A 320 -6.22 9.52 -6.22
N PHE A 321 -5.53 9.60 -7.36
CA PHE A 321 -5.75 10.64 -8.36
C PHE A 321 -7.20 10.65 -8.89
N ILE A 322 -7.74 9.47 -9.23
CA ILE A 322 -9.13 9.33 -9.66
C ILE A 322 -10.09 9.81 -8.57
N ASN A 323 -9.84 9.41 -7.31
CA ASN A 323 -10.70 9.77 -6.19
C ASN A 323 -10.72 11.28 -5.93
N HIS A 324 -9.55 11.93 -5.95
CA HIS A 324 -9.44 13.39 -5.83
C HIS A 324 -10.21 14.09 -6.95
N ASN A 325 -9.94 13.76 -8.21
CA ASN A 325 -10.61 14.38 -9.35
C ASN A 325 -12.12 14.16 -9.34
N PHE A 326 -12.57 12.93 -9.10
CA PHE A 326 -13.98 12.60 -9.07
C PHE A 326 -14.70 13.36 -7.95
N SER A 327 -14.12 13.45 -6.75
CA SER A 327 -14.73 14.14 -5.61
C SER A 327 -15.08 15.60 -5.91
N GLN A 328 -14.25 16.28 -6.71
CA GLN A 328 -14.43 17.68 -7.06
C GLN A 328 -15.24 17.87 -8.35
N GLN A 329 -15.04 17.01 -9.36
CA GLN A 329 -15.71 17.14 -10.65
C GLN A 329 -17.25 16.98 -10.57
N VAL A 330 -17.75 16.21 -9.61
CA VAL A 330 -19.19 15.99 -9.42
C VAL A 330 -19.89 17.13 -8.67
N LEU A 331 -19.17 18.20 -8.35
CA LEU A 331 -19.69 19.37 -7.64
C LEU A 331 -20.02 20.48 -8.63
N LYS A 332 -20.88 21.40 -8.19
CA LYS A 332 -21.18 22.62 -8.94
C LYS A 332 -20.06 23.64 -8.72
N ILE A 333 -19.15 23.70 -9.69
CA ILE A 333 -18.00 24.60 -9.65
C ILE A 333 -18.33 25.88 -10.43
N GLY A 334 -18.12 27.04 -9.80
CA GLY A 334 -18.19 28.34 -10.48
C GLY A 334 -18.26 29.50 -9.49
N ALA A 335 -17.75 30.67 -9.88
CA ALA A 335 -17.74 31.87 -9.03
C ALA A 335 -19.16 32.34 -8.62
N ASN A 336 -20.18 31.95 -9.40
CA ASN A 336 -21.58 32.31 -9.16
C ASN A 336 -22.38 31.17 -8.49
N GLU A 337 -21.79 30.01 -8.23
CA GLU A 337 -22.47 28.90 -7.55
C GLU A 337 -22.33 29.08 -6.03
N PRO A 338 -23.43 28.94 -5.26
CA PRO A 338 -23.38 29.11 -3.81
C PRO A 338 -22.57 27.98 -3.17
N ARG A 339 -21.84 28.30 -2.10
CA ARG A 339 -21.19 27.34 -1.20
C ARG A 339 -21.89 27.33 0.15
N TYR A 340 -21.94 26.17 0.79
CA TYR A 340 -22.36 26.05 2.18
C TYR A 340 -21.16 26.31 3.08
N LYS A 341 -21.23 27.35 3.91
CA LYS A 341 -20.16 27.75 4.82
C LYS A 341 -20.51 27.34 6.24
N PHE A 342 -19.56 26.74 6.94
CA PHE A 342 -19.66 26.55 8.38
C PHE A 342 -19.30 27.84 9.13
N ASP A 343 -19.45 27.83 10.45
CA ASP A 343 -19.21 28.99 11.31
C ASP A 343 -17.73 29.42 11.27
N ASP A 344 -16.81 28.46 11.22
CA ASP A 344 -15.37 28.70 11.15
C ASP A 344 -14.81 28.42 9.74
N PRO A 345 -13.79 29.17 9.29
CA PRO A 345 -13.10 28.89 8.03
C PRO A 345 -12.26 27.62 8.13
N ASN A 346 -11.79 27.10 6.99
CA ASN A 346 -10.90 25.95 6.98
C ASN A 346 -9.56 26.31 7.67
N PRO A 347 -9.14 25.55 8.69
CA PRO A 347 -8.02 25.91 9.57
C PRO A 347 -6.62 25.68 8.98
N PHE A 348 -6.54 25.14 7.76
CA PHE A 348 -5.26 24.77 7.12
C PHE A 348 -4.83 25.73 6.01
N ILE A 349 -5.66 26.72 5.69
CA ILE A 349 -5.45 27.63 4.57
C ILE A 349 -4.51 28.77 4.97
N SER A 350 -3.55 29.09 4.10
CA SER A 350 -2.85 30.38 4.10
C SER A 350 -3.56 31.40 3.21
N GLU A 351 -3.40 32.71 3.46
CA GLU A 351 -4.06 33.79 2.68
C GLU A 351 -3.80 33.72 1.17
N GLU A 352 -2.72 33.04 0.74
CA GLU A 352 -2.32 32.90 -0.67
C GLU A 352 -3.05 31.74 -1.40
N GLU A 353 -3.65 30.79 -0.68
CA GLU A 353 -4.28 29.58 -1.24
C GLU A 353 -5.81 29.71 -1.39
N GLU A 354 -6.36 30.88 -1.05
CA GLU A 354 -7.79 31.13 -1.04
C GLU A 354 -8.38 31.08 -2.46
N GLY A 355 -9.15 30.04 -2.76
CA GLY A 355 -9.83 29.84 -4.04
C GLY A 355 -9.42 28.57 -4.80
N GLU A 356 -8.27 27.99 -4.48
CA GLU A 356 -7.77 26.76 -5.12
C GLU A 356 -8.01 25.49 -4.27
N ILE A 357 -8.67 25.63 -3.12
CA ILE A 357 -8.85 24.54 -2.16
C ILE A 357 -9.98 23.59 -2.60
N ALA A 358 -9.77 22.29 -2.35
CA ALA A 358 -10.81 21.27 -2.48
C ALA A 358 -12.04 21.59 -1.61
N SER A 359 -13.23 21.28 -2.10
CA SER A 359 -14.45 21.29 -1.30
C SER A 359 -14.34 20.22 -0.22
N VAL A 360 -14.02 20.64 1.01
CA VAL A 360 -13.91 19.79 2.19
C VAL A 360 -14.30 20.62 3.41
N ALA A 361 -15.09 20.04 4.30
CA ALA A 361 -15.34 20.59 5.62
C ALA A 361 -14.94 19.60 6.70
N TYR A 362 -14.44 20.16 7.80
CA TYR A 362 -13.91 19.43 8.93
C TYR A 362 -14.84 19.56 10.13
N ARG A 363 -15.25 18.43 10.69
CA ARG A 363 -16.03 18.35 11.92
C ARG A 363 -15.19 17.70 12.99
N TYR A 364 -14.99 18.42 14.09
CA TYR A 364 -14.33 17.90 15.28
C TYR A 364 -15.41 17.36 16.20
N ARG A 365 -15.44 16.04 16.33
CA ARG A 365 -16.49 15.33 17.05
C ARG A 365 -15.92 14.64 18.26
N LYS A 366 -16.71 14.55 19.33
CA LYS A 366 -16.35 13.83 20.56
C LYS A 366 -17.22 12.61 20.81
N TRP A 367 -16.60 11.56 21.33
CA TRP A 367 -17.27 10.33 21.77
C TRP A 367 -16.78 9.95 23.17
N ASP A 368 -17.73 9.62 24.04
CA ASP A 368 -17.44 8.94 25.30
C ASP A 368 -17.35 7.43 25.06
N LEU A 369 -16.15 6.87 25.22
CA LEU A 369 -15.89 5.44 25.06
C LEU A 369 -16.01 4.68 26.40
N GLY A 370 -16.45 5.35 27.47
CA GLY A 370 -16.57 4.83 28.82
C GLY A 370 -15.24 4.73 29.57
N GLY A 371 -15.29 4.50 30.88
CA GLY A 371 -14.08 4.34 31.70
C GLY A 371 -13.15 5.56 31.70
N GLY A 372 -13.71 6.76 31.53
CA GLY A 372 -12.97 8.03 31.49
C GLY A 372 -12.25 8.30 30.16
N ILE A 373 -12.49 7.53 29.11
CA ILE A 373 -11.89 7.75 27.78
C ILE A 373 -12.83 8.59 26.92
N THR A 374 -12.37 9.77 26.53
CA THR A 374 -13.06 10.70 25.63
C THR A 374 -12.23 10.89 24.36
N LEU A 375 -12.72 10.33 23.27
CA LEU A 375 -12.13 10.46 21.95
C LEU A 375 -12.59 11.77 21.31
N VAL A 376 -11.65 12.53 20.75
CA VAL A 376 -11.90 13.67 19.88
C VAL A 376 -11.27 13.36 18.52
N ALA A 377 -12.06 13.44 17.44
CA ALA A 377 -11.52 13.19 16.11
C ALA A 377 -11.99 14.20 15.07
N ARG A 378 -11.07 14.54 14.15
CA ARG A 378 -11.40 15.30 12.93
C ARG A 378 -12.01 14.36 11.90
N CYS A 379 -13.22 14.68 11.47
CA CYS A 379 -13.96 13.97 10.45
C CYS A 379 -14.26 14.87 9.26
N GLU A 380 -14.44 14.29 8.07
CA GLU A 380 -14.53 15.05 6.83
C GLU A 380 -15.86 14.84 6.08
N HIS A 381 -16.41 15.93 5.55
CA HIS A 381 -17.46 15.92 4.53
C HIS A 381 -16.92 16.47 3.21
N ASP A 382 -17.35 15.89 2.10
CA ASP A 382 -16.87 16.26 0.75
C ASP A 382 -17.83 17.25 0.07
N ALA A 383 -19.15 17.16 0.33
CA ALA A 383 -20.15 18.02 -0.31
C ALA A 383 -21.47 18.10 0.46
N VAL A 384 -22.36 18.98 -0.01
CA VAL A 384 -23.77 19.05 0.42
C VAL A 384 -24.73 18.83 -0.74
N VAL A 385 -25.92 18.30 -0.45
CA VAL A 385 -27.02 18.25 -1.41
C VAL A 385 -28.32 18.67 -0.73
N GLN A 386 -29.08 19.53 -1.40
CA GLN A 386 -30.41 19.90 -0.91
C GLN A 386 -31.43 18.86 -1.38
N SER A 387 -32.18 18.30 -0.44
CA SER A 387 -33.30 17.40 -0.72
C SER A 387 -34.43 18.17 -1.41
N PRO A 388 -35.35 17.48 -2.12
CA PRO A 388 -36.55 18.13 -2.67
C PRO A 388 -37.41 18.84 -1.61
N ASN A 389 -37.28 18.45 -0.34
CA ASN A 389 -38.01 19.04 0.79
C ASN A 389 -37.30 20.27 1.38
N GLY A 390 -36.14 20.66 0.83
CA GLY A 390 -35.35 21.81 1.29
C GLY A 390 -34.31 21.48 2.37
N GLU A 391 -34.33 20.28 2.93
CA GLU A 391 -33.36 19.80 3.93
C GLU A 391 -31.98 19.61 3.31
N LEU A 392 -30.94 20.08 4.00
CA LEU A 392 -29.55 19.87 3.61
C LEU A 392 -29.09 18.48 4.06
N GLN A 393 -28.39 17.78 3.17
CA GLN A 393 -27.79 16.47 3.43
C GLN A 393 -26.29 16.54 3.16
N PHE A 394 -25.49 16.04 4.09
CA PHE A 394 -24.04 15.97 3.98
C PHE A 394 -23.60 14.68 3.29
N LEU A 395 -22.58 14.79 2.45
CA LEU A 395 -22.11 13.72 1.59
C LEU A 395 -20.64 13.38 1.85
N THR A 396 -20.35 12.09 1.85
CA THR A 396 -19.02 11.55 1.62
C THR A 396 -18.96 10.99 0.20
N ILE A 397 -18.03 11.45 -0.63
CA ILE A 397 -17.90 11.11 -2.04
C ILE A 397 -16.60 10.36 -2.26
N LYS A 398 -16.68 9.12 -2.77
CA LYS A 398 -15.51 8.28 -3.06
C LYS A 398 -15.62 7.66 -4.44
N ALA A 399 -14.49 7.31 -5.06
CA ALA A 399 -14.46 6.73 -6.40
C ALA A 399 -13.90 5.30 -6.40
N LEU A 400 -14.69 4.36 -6.90
CA LEU A 400 -14.22 3.03 -7.28
C LEU A 400 -13.58 3.11 -8.66
N ASN A 401 -12.45 2.40 -8.84
CA ASN A 401 -11.68 2.40 -10.08
C ASN A 401 -11.60 1.01 -10.74
N GLU A 402 -11.96 0.90 -12.01
CA GLU A 402 -11.70 -0.26 -12.87
C GLU A 402 -10.48 0.01 -13.75
N TRP A 403 -9.49 -0.87 -13.66
CA TRP A 403 -8.28 -0.85 -14.48
C TRP A 403 -8.38 -1.88 -15.62
N ASP A 404 -7.84 -3.09 -15.45
CA ASP A 404 -8.00 -4.20 -16.39
C ASP A 404 -8.84 -5.30 -15.75
N SER A 405 -10.11 -5.39 -16.12
CA SER A 405 -11.05 -6.38 -15.58
C SER A 405 -10.65 -7.83 -15.88
N LYS A 406 -9.93 -8.09 -16.98
CA LYS A 406 -9.48 -9.43 -17.35
C LYS A 406 -8.29 -9.85 -16.49
N LEU A 407 -7.34 -8.95 -16.28
CA LEU A 407 -6.17 -9.22 -15.44
C LEU A 407 -6.55 -9.28 -13.95
N ALA A 408 -7.47 -8.41 -13.52
CA ALA A 408 -8.04 -8.39 -12.18
C ALA A 408 -8.94 -9.60 -11.85
N ASN A 409 -9.24 -10.47 -12.84
CA ASN A 409 -10.26 -11.51 -12.73
C ASN A 409 -11.59 -10.96 -12.17
N GLY A 410 -11.99 -9.79 -12.68
CA GLY A 410 -13.15 -9.02 -12.27
C GLY A 410 -14.27 -9.05 -13.30
N VAL A 411 -15.39 -8.41 -12.94
CA VAL A 411 -16.52 -8.22 -13.83
C VAL A 411 -16.29 -6.96 -14.67
N GLU A 412 -16.49 -7.03 -15.99
CA GLU A 412 -16.34 -5.86 -16.87
C GLU A 412 -17.51 -4.87 -16.70
N TRP A 413 -17.21 -3.66 -16.21
CA TRP A 413 -18.23 -2.69 -15.80
C TRP A 413 -19.06 -2.20 -16.99
N ARG A 414 -18.43 -1.92 -18.14
CA ARG A 414 -19.14 -1.48 -19.35
C ARG A 414 -20.19 -2.46 -19.87
N GLN A 415 -20.13 -3.73 -19.50
CA GLN A 415 -21.14 -4.71 -19.90
C GLN A 415 -22.19 -4.95 -18.81
N LYS A 416 -21.83 -4.73 -17.54
CA LYS A 416 -22.57 -5.26 -16.39
C LYS A 416 -23.10 -4.20 -15.43
N LEU A 417 -22.61 -2.96 -15.46
CA LEU A 417 -23.01 -1.94 -14.49
C LEU A 417 -24.49 -1.55 -14.60
N ASP A 418 -25.04 -1.50 -15.83
CA ASP A 418 -26.46 -1.17 -16.06
C ASP A 418 -27.41 -2.35 -15.80
N THR A 419 -26.96 -3.58 -16.08
CA THR A 419 -27.83 -4.78 -16.02
C THR A 419 -27.67 -5.58 -14.73
N GLN A 420 -26.48 -5.53 -14.10
CA GLN A 420 -26.06 -6.37 -12.98
C GLN A 420 -25.26 -5.56 -11.95
N ARG A 421 -25.72 -4.35 -11.62
CA ARG A 421 -25.05 -3.45 -10.66
C ARG A 421 -24.67 -4.11 -9.34
N GLY A 422 -25.56 -4.94 -8.79
CA GLY A 422 -25.29 -5.69 -7.56
C GLY A 422 -24.12 -6.68 -7.69
N ALA A 423 -23.92 -7.29 -8.86
CA ALA A 423 -22.80 -8.19 -9.11
C ALA A 423 -21.47 -7.44 -9.22
N VAL A 424 -21.47 -6.26 -9.84
CA VAL A 424 -20.30 -5.38 -9.90
C VAL A 424 -19.89 -4.98 -8.48
N LEU A 425 -20.83 -4.46 -7.69
CA LEU A 425 -20.57 -4.08 -6.30
C LEU A 425 -20.10 -5.27 -5.45
N ALA A 426 -20.72 -6.44 -5.59
CA ALA A 426 -20.29 -7.63 -4.85
C ALA A 426 -18.85 -8.04 -5.19
N ASN A 427 -18.43 -7.90 -6.46
CA ASN A 427 -17.05 -8.13 -6.86
C ASN A 427 -16.10 -7.08 -6.22
N GLU A 428 -16.49 -5.81 -6.22
CA GLU A 428 -15.71 -4.75 -5.57
C GLU A 428 -15.62 -4.93 -4.05
N LEU A 429 -16.69 -5.34 -3.39
CA LEU A 429 -16.70 -5.66 -1.96
C LEU A 429 -15.75 -6.79 -1.59
N ARG A 430 -15.58 -7.77 -2.48
CA ARG A 430 -14.63 -8.86 -2.29
C ARG A 430 -13.19 -8.39 -2.53
N ASN A 431 -12.94 -7.64 -3.60
CA ASN A 431 -11.60 -7.27 -4.03
C ASN A 431 -11.00 -6.08 -3.26
N ASN A 432 -11.86 -5.20 -2.74
CA ASN A 432 -11.49 -3.94 -2.10
C ASN A 432 -12.12 -3.82 -0.69
N ALA A 433 -12.19 -4.92 0.06
CA ALA A 433 -12.96 -5.02 1.30
C ALA A 433 -12.45 -4.06 2.39
N CYS A 434 -11.13 -3.87 2.53
CA CYS A 434 -10.55 -2.94 3.49
C CYS A 434 -10.85 -1.49 3.11
N LYS A 435 -10.57 -1.10 1.85
CA LYS A 435 -10.84 0.25 1.31
C LYS A 435 -12.31 0.67 1.50
N LEU A 436 -13.25 -0.19 1.12
CA LEU A 436 -14.68 0.10 1.27
C LEU A 436 -15.11 0.17 2.74
N ALA A 437 -14.54 -0.66 3.61
CA ALA A 437 -14.80 -0.57 5.05
C ALA A 437 -14.27 0.76 5.63
N LYS A 438 -13.05 1.19 5.29
CA LYS A 438 -12.49 2.48 5.74
C LYS A 438 -13.39 3.66 5.37
N TRP A 439 -13.81 3.75 4.09
CA TRP A 439 -14.69 4.82 3.63
C TRP A 439 -16.05 4.82 4.33
N THR A 440 -16.59 3.63 4.61
CA THR A 440 -17.86 3.51 5.34
C THR A 440 -17.71 3.98 6.78
N VAL A 441 -16.61 3.62 7.45
CA VAL A 441 -16.30 4.11 8.80
C VAL A 441 -16.12 5.63 8.81
N GLN A 442 -15.38 6.21 7.84
CA GLN A 442 -15.22 7.66 7.73
C GLN A 442 -16.58 8.36 7.59
N ALA A 443 -17.47 7.86 6.73
CA ALA A 443 -18.80 8.42 6.57
C ALA A 443 -19.67 8.31 7.83
N LEU A 444 -19.54 7.21 8.59
CA LEU A 444 -20.24 7.02 9.87
C LEU A 444 -19.69 7.95 10.96
N LEU A 445 -18.37 8.07 11.08
CA LEU A 445 -17.71 8.96 12.04
C LEU A 445 -18.02 10.43 11.73
N ALA A 446 -18.03 10.83 10.46
CA ALA A 446 -18.44 12.17 10.05
C ALA A 446 -19.93 12.44 10.27
N GLY A 447 -20.77 11.40 10.37
CA GLY A 447 -22.22 11.56 10.44
C GLY A 447 -22.81 12.01 9.12
N SER A 448 -22.26 11.51 8.01
CA SER A 448 -22.76 11.81 6.66
C SER A 448 -24.13 11.16 6.43
N ASP A 449 -25.05 11.90 5.82
CA ASP A 449 -26.38 11.39 5.48
C ASP A 449 -26.30 10.33 4.36
N GLN A 450 -25.39 10.56 3.41
CA GLN A 450 -25.16 9.63 2.31
C GLN A 450 -23.67 9.47 2.01
N ILE A 451 -23.31 8.25 1.62
CA ILE A 451 -22.06 7.95 0.94
C ILE A 451 -22.35 7.72 -0.55
N LYS A 452 -21.64 8.44 -1.43
CA LYS A 452 -21.75 8.33 -2.88
C LYS A 452 -20.49 7.71 -3.47
N PHE A 453 -20.67 6.69 -4.30
CA PHE A 453 -19.63 6.00 -5.04
C PHE A 453 -19.70 6.37 -6.53
N GLY A 454 -18.58 6.82 -7.09
CA GLY A 454 -18.37 6.90 -8.53
C GLY A 454 -17.80 5.61 -9.08
N TYR A 455 -18.31 5.12 -10.21
CA TYR A 455 -17.70 4.04 -10.98
C TYR A 455 -16.87 4.64 -12.10
N VAL A 456 -15.56 4.72 -11.90
CA VAL A 456 -14.60 5.27 -12.87
C VAL A 456 -13.78 4.15 -13.49
N SER A 457 -13.68 4.11 -14.82
CA SER A 457 -12.90 3.10 -15.54
C SER A 457 -11.88 3.78 -16.45
N ARG A 458 -10.73 3.15 -16.70
CA ARG A 458 -9.82 3.61 -17.76
C ARG A 458 -10.55 3.68 -19.10
N ALA A 459 -10.24 4.67 -19.93
CA ALA A 459 -10.78 4.76 -21.29
C ALA A 459 -10.27 3.57 -22.14
N HIS A 460 -9.01 3.19 -21.95
CA HIS A 460 -8.41 2.01 -22.55
C HIS A 460 -7.56 1.28 -21.49
N VAL A 461 -7.69 -0.05 -21.38
CA VAL A 461 -7.08 -0.84 -20.28
C VAL A 461 -5.56 -0.70 -20.15
N ARG A 462 -4.88 -0.36 -21.25
CA ARG A 462 -3.41 -0.16 -21.33
C ARG A 462 -2.95 1.28 -21.14
N ASP A 463 -3.88 2.21 -20.88
CA ASP A 463 -3.61 3.64 -20.72
C ASP A 463 -4.22 4.12 -19.40
N ASN A 464 -3.38 4.54 -18.46
CA ASN A 464 -3.79 5.08 -17.16
C ASN A 464 -3.89 6.60 -17.15
N SER A 465 -3.72 7.28 -18.28
CA SER A 465 -3.81 8.75 -18.35
C SER A 465 -5.25 9.28 -18.52
N LYS A 466 -6.17 8.44 -19.02
CA LYS A 466 -7.54 8.83 -19.36
C LYS A 466 -8.55 7.91 -18.70
N HIS A 467 -9.52 8.52 -18.05
CA HIS A 467 -10.61 7.82 -17.36
C HIS A 467 -11.98 8.36 -17.75
N VAL A 468 -12.99 7.53 -17.56
CA VAL A 468 -14.39 7.86 -17.80
C VAL A 468 -15.24 7.43 -16.60
N ILE A 469 -16.21 8.26 -16.26
CA ILE A 469 -17.23 8.01 -15.25
C ILE A 469 -18.36 7.24 -15.93
N LEU A 470 -18.56 5.99 -15.49
CA LEU A 470 -19.59 5.08 -16.01
C LEU A 470 -20.91 5.19 -15.25
N GLY A 471 -20.90 5.76 -14.05
CA GLY A 471 -22.10 6.02 -13.27
C GLY A 471 -21.80 6.33 -11.81
N THR A 472 -22.85 6.68 -11.08
CA THR A 472 -22.77 6.91 -9.63
C THR A 472 -23.78 6.05 -8.89
N GLN A 473 -23.53 5.81 -7.61
CA GLN A 473 -24.45 5.12 -6.73
C GLN A 473 -24.39 5.72 -5.33
N GLN A 474 -25.53 5.77 -4.66
CA GLN A 474 -25.64 6.35 -3.33
C GLN A 474 -26.18 5.34 -2.33
N TYR A 475 -25.73 5.46 -1.08
CA TYR A 475 -26.17 4.65 0.05
C TYR A 475 -26.26 5.51 1.30
N LYS A 476 -27.10 5.11 2.25
CA LYS A 476 -26.94 5.58 3.63
C LYS A 476 -25.79 4.80 4.29
N PRO A 477 -24.86 5.45 5.01
CA PRO A 477 -23.70 4.76 5.58
C PRO A 477 -24.06 3.58 6.50
N HIS A 478 -25.11 3.71 7.32
CA HIS A 478 -25.58 2.65 8.21
C HIS A 478 -26.12 1.41 7.47
N GLU A 479 -26.87 1.64 6.38
CA GLU A 479 -27.40 0.56 5.53
C GLU A 479 -26.26 -0.13 4.77
N PHE A 480 -25.29 0.65 4.27
CA PHE A 480 -24.12 0.12 3.57
C PHE A 480 -23.20 -0.66 4.53
N ALA A 481 -22.97 -0.19 5.75
CA ALA A 481 -22.21 -0.91 6.78
C ALA A 481 -22.79 -2.30 7.03
N THR A 482 -24.12 -2.40 7.13
CA THR A 482 -24.83 -3.69 7.26
C THR A 482 -24.60 -4.56 6.02
N GLN A 483 -24.70 -4.00 4.82
CA GLN A 483 -24.49 -4.72 3.56
C GLN A 483 -23.07 -5.31 3.43
N ILE A 484 -22.06 -4.61 3.95
CA ILE A 484 -20.65 -5.06 3.89
C ILE A 484 -20.22 -5.88 5.11
N ASN A 485 -21.17 -6.21 6.00
CA ASN A 485 -20.95 -6.91 7.27
C ASN A 485 -19.94 -6.19 8.19
N LEU A 486 -19.99 -4.86 8.24
CA LEU A 486 -19.19 -4.02 9.12
C LEU A 486 -19.98 -3.76 10.41
N ASN A 487 -19.49 -4.29 11.54
CA ASN A 487 -20.09 -4.07 12.84
C ASN A 487 -19.35 -2.95 13.58
N MET A 488 -20.04 -1.84 13.85
CA MET A 488 -19.46 -0.70 14.58
C MET A 488 -19.12 -1.03 16.03
N ASP A 489 -19.86 -1.93 16.71
CA ASP A 489 -19.51 -2.35 18.06
C ASP A 489 -18.16 -3.06 18.09
N ASN A 490 -17.86 -3.86 17.06
CA ASN A 490 -16.55 -4.49 16.91
C ASN A 490 -15.46 -3.46 16.59
N ALA A 491 -15.73 -2.52 15.69
CA ALA A 491 -14.81 -1.42 15.36
C ALA A 491 -14.41 -0.61 16.60
N TRP A 492 -15.40 -0.19 17.41
CA TRP A 492 -15.17 0.50 18.67
C TRP A 492 -14.44 -0.38 19.69
N GLY A 493 -14.77 -1.67 19.76
CA GLY A 493 -14.08 -2.64 20.63
C GLY A 493 -12.60 -2.79 20.31
N ILE A 494 -12.24 -2.81 19.03
CA ILE A 494 -10.83 -2.85 18.57
C ILE A 494 -10.09 -1.57 18.98
N LEU A 495 -10.65 -0.40 18.67
CA LEU A 495 -10.06 0.88 19.05
C LEU A 495 -9.84 0.98 20.56
N ARG A 496 -10.88 0.63 21.33
CA ARG A 496 -10.86 0.67 22.79
C ARG A 496 -9.78 -0.24 23.38
N CYS A 497 -9.63 -1.45 22.84
CA CYS A 497 -8.59 -2.38 23.27
C CYS A 497 -7.20 -1.76 23.11
N ILE A 498 -6.91 -1.13 21.97
CA ILE A 498 -5.61 -0.49 21.71
C ILE A 498 -5.40 0.69 22.67
N VAL A 499 -6.41 1.56 22.84
CA VAL A 499 -6.35 2.69 23.77
C VAL A 499 -6.05 2.23 25.20
N ASP A 500 -6.74 1.20 25.69
CA ASP A 500 -6.53 0.68 27.06
C ASP A 500 -5.14 0.07 27.27
N ILE A 501 -4.54 -0.51 26.23
CA ILE A 501 -3.17 -1.06 26.30
C ILE A 501 -2.17 0.09 26.40
N VAL A 502 -2.29 1.11 25.54
CA VAL A 502 -1.35 2.24 25.49
C VAL A 502 -1.50 3.15 26.72
N MET A 503 -2.72 3.37 27.22
CA MET A 503 -2.94 4.15 28.45
C MET A 503 -2.24 3.56 29.69
N LYS A 504 -1.97 2.25 29.71
CA LYS A 504 -1.23 1.58 30.80
C LYS A 504 0.29 1.69 30.65
N GLN A 505 0.78 2.12 29.49
CA GLN A 505 2.20 2.29 29.25
C GLN A 505 2.70 3.63 29.82
N LYS A 506 4.02 3.78 29.84
CA LYS A 506 4.68 5.03 30.23
C LYS A 506 4.45 6.09 29.15
N ASP A 507 4.85 7.32 29.45
CA ASP A 507 4.89 8.36 28.43
C ASP A 507 6.03 8.06 27.45
N GLY A 508 5.80 8.33 26.17
CA GLY A 508 6.73 8.01 25.09
C GLY A 508 6.03 7.77 23.76
N LYS A 509 6.81 7.34 22.76
CA LYS A 509 6.31 7.00 21.42
C LYS A 509 6.10 5.50 21.25
N TYR A 510 4.98 5.15 20.64
CA TYR A 510 4.59 3.79 20.30
C TYR A 510 4.30 3.67 18.82
N LEU A 511 4.39 2.46 18.29
CA LEU A 511 4.04 2.17 16.90
C LEU A 511 3.14 0.95 16.83
N ILE A 512 1.95 1.12 16.26
CA ILE A 512 1.10 0.00 15.89
C ILE A 512 1.28 -0.31 14.41
N MET A 513 1.57 -1.56 14.09
CA MET A 513 1.87 -1.99 12.73
C MET A 513 1.11 -3.28 12.39
N LYS A 514 0.55 -3.36 11.20
CA LYS A 514 0.01 -4.62 10.66
C LYS A 514 1.10 -5.43 9.99
N ASP A 515 1.27 -6.69 10.40
CA ASP A 515 2.30 -7.55 9.83
C ASP A 515 2.04 -7.81 8.33
N PRO A 516 3.01 -7.62 7.43
CA PRO A 516 2.79 -7.75 5.99
C PRO A 516 2.34 -9.15 5.54
N ASN A 517 2.73 -10.19 6.27
CA ASN A 517 2.57 -11.59 5.85
C ASN A 517 1.69 -12.41 6.80
N LYS A 518 1.44 -11.93 8.02
CA LYS A 518 0.57 -12.57 9.02
C LYS A 518 -0.70 -11.75 9.29
N PRO A 519 -1.85 -12.39 9.56
CA PRO A 519 -3.10 -11.71 9.90
C PRO A 519 -3.10 -11.27 11.38
N MET A 520 -2.21 -10.35 11.72
CA MET A 520 -2.04 -9.81 13.07
C MET A 520 -1.51 -8.38 13.03
N ILE A 521 -1.75 -7.64 14.11
CA ILE A 521 -1.12 -6.36 14.39
C ILE A 521 -0.18 -6.50 15.59
N ARG A 522 0.87 -5.68 15.61
CA ARG A 522 1.86 -5.61 16.67
C ARG A 522 1.95 -4.18 17.18
N LEU A 523 2.06 -4.05 18.49
CA LEU A 523 2.32 -2.79 19.16
C LEU A 523 3.76 -2.79 19.69
N TYR A 524 4.53 -1.79 19.28
CA TYR A 524 5.92 -1.61 19.65
C TYR A 524 6.09 -0.38 20.54
N ASP A 525 6.98 -0.49 21.52
CA ASP A 525 7.62 0.65 22.20
C ASP A 525 8.84 1.06 21.37
N ILE A 526 8.90 2.33 20.96
CA ILE A 526 9.96 2.85 20.09
C ILE A 526 10.68 4.02 20.78
N PRO A 527 11.98 4.20 20.56
CA PRO A 527 12.69 5.37 21.09
C PRO A 527 12.04 6.68 20.62
N ASP A 528 12.02 7.71 21.49
CA ASP A 528 11.35 8.98 21.19
C ASP A 528 11.92 9.68 19.94
N ASN A 529 13.22 9.51 19.65
CA ASN A 529 13.86 10.09 18.46
C ASN A 529 13.50 9.33 17.16
N THR A 530 12.75 8.23 17.23
CA THR A 530 12.37 7.46 16.04
C THR A 530 11.42 8.29 15.18
N PHE A 531 11.78 8.43 13.89
CA PHE A 531 11.09 9.28 12.90
C PHE A 531 11.24 10.79 13.07
N GLU A 532 12.04 11.24 14.03
CA GLU A 532 12.54 12.61 14.02
C GLU A 532 13.66 12.67 12.97
N SER A 533 13.45 13.45 11.91
CA SER A 533 14.52 13.72 10.95
C SER A 533 15.63 14.45 11.69
N ASP A 534 16.82 13.86 11.75
CA ASP A 534 18.03 14.59 12.17
C ASP A 534 18.11 15.87 11.35
N GLY A 535 17.90 17.01 12.00
CA GLY A 535 18.02 18.31 11.38
C GLY A 535 19.45 18.52 10.88
N GLU A 536 19.56 18.98 9.63
CA GLU A 536 20.76 19.49 8.97
C GLU A 536 21.74 18.43 8.39
N THR A 537 21.57 18.09 7.11
CA THR A 537 22.56 18.24 6.02
C THR A 537 22.05 17.57 4.73
N GLU A 538 21.20 18.25 3.97
CA GLU A 538 21.12 18.01 2.52
C GLU A 538 21.60 19.29 1.82
N SER A 539 22.86 19.23 1.40
CA SER A 539 23.42 20.06 0.35
C SER A 539 22.66 19.78 -0.94
N ASP A 540 22.09 20.83 -1.54
CA ASP A 540 21.63 20.86 -2.93
C ASP A 540 22.67 20.19 -3.84
N ASP A 541 22.33 19.06 -4.44
CA ASP A 541 22.94 18.60 -5.67
C ASP A 541 21.85 18.02 -6.58
N ASP A 542 21.79 18.61 -7.78
CA ASP A 542 20.79 18.48 -8.83
C ASP A 542 20.45 17.02 -9.22
N VAL A 543 19.16 16.65 -9.11
CA VAL A 543 18.60 15.48 -9.82
C VAL A 543 17.91 15.98 -11.10
N PRO A 544 18.31 15.51 -12.30
CA PRO A 544 17.74 16.01 -13.55
C PRO A 544 16.29 15.52 -13.74
N GLU A 545 15.38 16.47 -13.99
CA GLU A 545 14.01 16.21 -14.44
C GLU A 545 14.01 15.38 -15.74
N SER A 546 13.55 14.13 -15.67
CA SER A 546 13.07 13.44 -16.87
C SER A 546 11.94 12.45 -16.58
N SER A 547 10.76 12.81 -17.11
CA SER A 547 9.64 11.93 -17.52
C SER A 547 8.96 11.06 -16.45
N THR A 548 8.27 11.70 -15.51
CA THR A 548 7.02 11.15 -14.94
C THR A 548 5.84 11.79 -15.68
N ALA A 549 4.94 10.99 -16.27
CA ALA A 549 3.75 11.48 -16.98
C ALA A 549 2.64 12.02 -16.06
N PHE A 550 2.97 12.25 -14.78
CA PHE A 550 2.09 12.80 -13.76
C PHE A 550 2.93 13.78 -12.93
N PRO A 551 2.64 15.10 -12.96
CA PRO A 551 3.19 16.00 -11.97
C PRO A 551 2.58 15.57 -10.63
N LEU A 552 3.39 14.97 -9.77
CA LEU A 552 3.08 14.91 -8.35
C LEU A 552 2.95 16.36 -7.89
N TYR A 553 1.79 16.71 -7.35
CA TYR A 553 1.55 18.00 -6.74
C TYR A 553 2.67 18.31 -5.73
N SER A 554 3.19 19.53 -5.77
CA SER A 554 4.14 20.00 -4.77
C SER A 554 3.46 19.97 -3.41
N TYR A 555 3.90 19.08 -2.54
CA TYR A 555 3.57 19.14 -1.12
C TYR A 555 4.27 20.38 -0.56
N SER A 556 3.50 21.44 -0.29
CA SER A 556 4.00 22.57 0.50
C SER A 556 4.04 22.15 1.95
N SER A 557 5.23 21.77 2.44
CA SER A 557 5.51 21.77 3.88
C SER A 557 5.89 23.19 4.30
N SER A 558 4.91 24.09 4.36
CA SER A 558 5.15 25.45 4.86
C SER A 558 5.08 25.48 6.39
N SER A 559 6.14 25.01 7.05
CA SER A 559 6.43 25.41 8.43
C SER A 559 7.67 26.32 8.45
N LYS A 560 7.45 27.63 8.42
CA LYS A 560 8.44 28.60 8.91
C LYS A 560 7.93 29.14 10.25
N ARG A 561 8.66 28.73 11.30
CA ARG A 561 8.79 29.25 12.68
C ARG A 561 7.63 30.03 13.30
#